data_AF-A0A0A3XRL5-F1
#
_entry.id   AF-A0A0A3XRL5-F1
#
_cell.length_a   1.000
_cell.length_b   1.000
_cell.length_c   1.000
_cell.angle_alpha   90.00
_cell.angle_beta   90.00
_cell.angle_gamma   90.00
#
_symmetry.space_group_name_H-M   'P 1'
#
loop_
_entity.id
_entity.type
_entity.pdbx_description
1 polymer ?
#
loop_
_entity_poly.entity_id
_entity_poly.type
_entity_poly.pdbx_seq_one_letter_code
_entity_poly.pdbx_strand_id
1 'polypeptide(L)' 'MASASLRKAFAAALRRVPHVMNDIAGFAGAGLIAYGAWLIFVPAGFLVGGTLLMLLSVLFGRKLERD' A
#
# COMPACT_ATOMS: atom_id res chain seq x y z
N MET A 1 -7.49 -21.22 -28.18
CA MET A 1 -6.84 -21.61 -26.90
C MET A 1 -5.96 -20.50 -26.31
N ALA A 2 -5.14 -19.79 -27.11
CA ALA A 2 -4.25 -18.70 -26.62
C ALA A 2 -4.94 -17.51 -25.91
N SER A 3 -6.19 -17.19 -26.26
CA SER A 3 -6.95 -16.09 -25.61
C SER A 3 -7.48 -16.45 -24.21
N ALA A 4 -7.75 -17.73 -23.96
CA ALA A 4 -8.26 -18.20 -22.66
C ALA A 4 -7.14 -18.26 -21.61
N SER A 5 -5.92 -18.64 -22.00
CA SER A 5 -4.74 -18.62 -21.13
C SER A 5 -4.31 -17.19 -20.79
N LEU A 6 -4.31 -16.28 -21.78
CA LEU A 6 -4.03 -14.86 -21.56
C LEU A 6 -5.04 -14.21 -20.60
N ARG A 7 -6.33 -14.50 -20.77
CA ARG A 7 -7.39 -14.03 -19.86
C ARG A 7 -7.21 -14.55 -18.43
N LYS A 8 -6.84 -15.82 -18.25
CA LYS A 8 -6.57 -16.40 -16.93
C LYS A 8 -5.34 -15.77 -16.28
N ALA A 9 -4.27 -15.56 -17.04
CA ALA A 9 -3.06 -14.90 -16.55
C ALA A 9 -3.34 -13.46 -16.14
N PHE A 10 -4.10 -12.71 -16.94
CA PHE A 10 -4.51 -11.34 -16.61
C PHE A 10 -5.41 -11.28 -15.37
N ALA A 11 -6.39 -12.19 -15.26
CA ALA A 11 -7.23 -12.30 -14.06
C ALA A 11 -6.40 -12.66 -12.81
N ALA A 12 -5.39 -13.53 -12.95
CA ALA A 12 -4.47 -13.85 -11.86
C ALA A 12 -3.59 -12.66 -11.46
N ALA A 13 -3.11 -11.87 -12.42
CA ALA A 13 -2.37 -10.64 -12.15
C ALA A 13 -3.26 -9.60 -11.43
N LEU A 14 -4.51 -9.43 -11.86
CA LEU A 14 -5.46 -8.52 -11.22
C LEU A 14 -5.75 -8.88 -9.76
N ARG A 15 -5.69 -10.16 -9.39
CA ARG A 15 -5.82 -10.58 -7.98
C ARG A 15 -4.66 -10.11 -7.10
N ARG A 16 -3.49 -9.82 -7.67
CA ARG A 16 -2.32 -9.31 -6.95
C ARG A 16 -2.33 -7.79 -6.79
N VAL A 17 -3.08 -7.08 -7.63
CA VAL A 17 -3.21 -5.61 -7.58
C VAL A 17 -3.51 -5.08 -6.17
N PRO A 18 -4.51 -5.58 -5.42
CA PRO A 18 -4.81 -5.04 -4.10
C PRO A 18 -3.67 -5.22 -3.09
N HIS A 19 -2.88 -6.30 -3.20
CA HIS A 19 -1.70 -6.49 -2.36
C HIS A 19 -0.61 -5.47 -2.70
N VAL A 20 -0.30 -5.31 -3.99
CA VAL A 20 0.74 -4.35 -4.43
C VAL A 20 0.35 -2.91 -4.10
N MET A 21 -0.92 -2.55 -4.27
CA MET A 21 -1.42 -1.22 -3.87
C MET A 21 -1.28 -0.99 -2.36
N ASN A 22 -1.51 -2.02 -1.55
CA ASN A 22 -1.32 -1.94 -0.11
C ASN A 22 0.16 -1.73 0.25
N ASP A 23 1.06 -2.50 -0.35
CA ASP A 23 2.50 -2.35 -0.12
C ASP A 23 2.99 -0.93 -0.46
N ILE A 24 2.56 -0.40 -1.61
CA ILE A 24 2.85 0.98 -2.02
C ILE A 24 2.34 1.99 -0.98
N ALA A 25 1.11 1.79 -0.47
CA ALA A 25 0.55 2.66 0.57
C ALA A 25 1.37 2.58 1.88
N GLY A 26 1.80 1.38 2.29
CA GLY A 26 2.67 1.18 3.45
C GLY A 26 4.00 1.90 3.32
N PHE A 27 4.69 1.73 2.19
CA PHE A 27 5.96 2.42 1.90
C PHE A 27 5.79 3.94 1.81
N ALA A 28 4.70 4.42 1.19
CA ALA A 28 4.39 5.85 1.15
C ALA A 28 4.16 6.42 2.56
N GLY A 29 3.48 5.68 3.44
CA GLY A 29 3.28 6.06 4.83
C GLY A 29 4.60 6.18 5.60
N ALA A 30 5.48 5.19 5.46
CA ALA A 30 6.82 5.24 6.04
C ALA A 30 7.65 6.42 5.50
N GLY A 31 7.58 6.69 4.20
CA GLY A 31 8.24 7.83 3.56
C GLY A 31 7.73 9.18 4.08
N LEU A 32 6.42 9.33 4.26
CA LEU A 32 5.79 10.51 4.85
C LEU A 32 6.27 10.74 6.30
N ILE A 33 6.37 9.68 7.10
CA ILE A 33 6.90 9.78 8.46
C ILE A 33 8.37 10.22 8.44
N ALA A 34 9.20 9.58 7.61
CA ALA A 34 10.61 9.92 7.50
C ALA A 34 10.81 11.38 7.05
N TYR A 35 10.03 11.82 6.06
CA TYR A 35 10.04 13.21 5.61
C TYR A 35 9.58 14.17 6.70
N GLY A 36 8.49 13.85 7.41
CA GLY A 36 8.02 14.61 8.57
C GLY A 36 9.08 14.73 9.66
N ALA A 37 9.80 13.65 9.97
CA ALA A 37 10.86 13.64 10.97
C ALA A 37 12.09 14.49 10.57
N TRP A 38 12.33 14.67 9.28
CA TRP A 38 13.41 15.50 8.76
C TRP A 38 13.10 17.01 8.77
N LEU A 39 11.81 17.38 8.80
CA LEU A 39 11.40 18.79 8.73
C LEU A 39 11.68 19.53 10.05
N ILE A 40 12.26 20.74 9.92
CA ILE A 40 12.50 21.65 11.04
C ILE A 40 11.21 22.41 11.44
N PHE A 41 10.29 22.62 10.50
CA PHE A 41 8.99 23.28 10.72
C PHE A 41 7.84 22.28 10.87
N VAL A 42 6.71 22.73 11.43
CA VAL A 42 5.54 21.95 11.88
C VAL A 42 5.31 20.67 11.06
N PRO A 43 5.87 19.52 11.51
CA PRO A 43 5.86 18.28 10.75
C PRO A 43 4.60 17.43 10.98
N ALA A 44 3.70 17.92 11.84
CA ALA A 44 2.60 17.13 12.39
C ALA A 44 1.73 16.47 11.32
N GLY A 45 1.46 17.16 10.20
CA GLY A 45 0.66 16.61 9.12
C GLY A 45 1.29 15.39 8.43
N PHE A 46 2.60 15.45 8.17
CA PHE A 46 3.34 14.34 7.52
C PHE A 46 3.49 13.14 8.44
N LEU A 47 3.77 13.38 9.72
CA LEU A 47 3.87 12.33 10.72
C LEU A 47 2.52 11.65 10.95
N VAL A 48 1.45 12.42 11.17
CA VAL A 48 0.10 11.88 11.43
C VAL A 48 -0.44 11.20 10.18
N GLY A 49 -0.36 11.84 9.02
CA GLY A 49 -0.80 11.27 7.75
C GLY A 49 -0.04 10.01 7.37
N GLY A 50 1.28 10.02 7.52
CA GLY A 50 2.12 8.85 7.25
C GLY A 50 1.84 7.69 8.22
N THR A 51 1.64 7.98 9.50
CA THR A 51 1.28 6.95 10.51
C THR A 51 -0.08 6.34 10.23
N LEU A 52 -1.09 7.15 9.92
CA LEU A 52 -2.42 6.66 9.56
C LEU A 52 -2.38 5.80 8.29
N LEU A 53 -1.66 6.25 7.25
CA LEU A 53 -1.54 5.50 6.00
C LEU A 53 -0.85 4.15 6.22
N MET A 54 0.21 4.12 7.03
CA MET A 54 0.92 2.90 7.38
C MET A 54 0.05 1.95 8.23
N LEU A 55 -0.72 2.47 9.19
CA LEU A 55 -1.68 1.67 9.97
C LEU A 55 -2.78 1.06 9.09
N LEU A 56 -3.32 1.84 8.15
CA LEU A 56 -4.32 1.35 7.20
C LEU A 56 -3.73 0.25 6.33
N SER A 57 -2.51 0.43 5.79
CA SER A 57 -1.79 -0.61 5.04
C SER A 57 -1.71 -1.93 5.83
N VAL A 58 -1.26 -1.88 7.09
CA VAL A 58 -1.20 -3.07 7.95
C VAL A 58 -2.59 -3.70 8.15
N LEU A 59 -3.61 -2.91 8.45
CA LEU A 59 -4.96 -3.41 8.69
C LEU A 59 -5.56 -4.08 7.44
N PHE A 60 -5.43 -3.43 6.28
CA PHE A 60 -5.88 -3.97 5.01
C PHE A 60 -5.04 -5.17 4.57
N GLY A 61 -3.74 -5.22 4.92
CA GLY A 61 -2.85 -6.32 4.58
C GLY A 61 -3.31 -7.60 5.29
N ARG A 62 -3.60 -7.49 6.58
CA ARG A 62 -4.16 -8.58 7.38
C ARG A 62 -5.54 -9.05 6.90
N LYS A 63 -6.31 -8.17 6.26
CA LYS A 63 -7.59 -8.54 5.64
C LYS A 63 -7.35 -9.30 4.34
N LEU A 64 -6.46 -8.80 3.49
CA LEU A 64 -6.07 -9.43 2.22
C LEU A 64 -5.38 -10.79 2.40
N GLU A 65 -4.70 -11.03 3.52
CA GLU A 65 -4.12 -12.34 3.85
C GLU A 65 -5.16 -13.39 4.24
N ARG A 66 -6.37 -12.96 4.61
CA ARG A 66 -7.45 -13.84 5.08
C ARG A 66 -8.44 -14.22 3.97
N ASP A 67 -8.38 -13.53 2.84
CA ASP A 67 -9.22 -13.74 1.65
C ASP A 67 -8.50 -14.65 0.62
#